data_AF-A0A292YFQ7-F1
#
_entry.id   AF-A0A292YFQ7-F1
#
_cell.length_a   1.000
_cell.length_b   1.000
_cell.length_c   1.000
_cell.angle_alpha   90.00
_cell.angle_beta   90.00
_cell.angle_gamma   90.00
#
_symmetry.space_group_name_H-M   'P 1'
#
loop_
_entity.id
_entity.type
_entity.pdbx_description
1 polymer ?
#
loop_
_entity_poly.entity_id
_entity_poly.type
_entity_poly.pdbx_seq_one_letter_code
_entity_poly.pdbx_strand_id
1 'polypeptide(L)'
;MLEKIRKIYESKNLTTPFEKALEIYNSTPCFKINENVYDKNPNWNDDVHFLMRLIATEKMKKVFKALKIDMDDPNVAENLEEGNIGTAGRIVKMWSGRDTKDDRELMGGRFNKPVRLAKFPNEISRDFDNPIIKEVDLTAVCSHHFAPFSTKFSDKAKIVIAYIPKDYVLGISKLQRVVRFIAQRGWLQEDLTKAIYKEISKTAETDDVYVKLKNIKHSCEFLRGALSESDGFTTEYFGGKFRKNRDLLDFVRNY
;
A
#
# COMPACT_ATOMS: atom_id res chain seq x y z
N MET A 1 -14.47 -23.59 -13.76
CA MET A 1 -13.54 -22.64 -13.10
C MET A 1 -13.31 -23.03 -11.65
N LEU A 2 -14.35 -23.04 -10.80
CA LEU A 2 -14.21 -23.40 -9.37
C LEU A 2 -13.61 -24.79 -9.15
N GLU A 3 -14.02 -25.81 -9.92
CA GLU A 3 -13.46 -27.16 -9.82
C GLU A 3 -11.95 -27.23 -10.07
N LYS A 4 -11.45 -26.48 -11.07
CA LYS A 4 -10.01 -26.36 -11.34
C LYS A 4 -9.29 -25.69 -10.16
N ILE A 5 -9.87 -24.61 -9.64
CA ILE A 5 -9.30 -23.87 -8.50
C ILE A 5 -9.26 -24.75 -7.25
N ARG A 6 -10.33 -25.52 -6.99
CA ARG A 6 -10.42 -26.47 -5.90
C ARG A 6 -9.29 -27.49 -5.96
N LYS A 7 -9.09 -28.15 -7.11
CA LYS A 7 -7.99 -29.12 -7.30
C LYS A 7 -6.62 -28.52 -7.00
N ILE A 8 -6.34 -27.30 -7.49
CA ILE A 8 -5.08 -26.60 -7.22
C ILE A 8 -4.95 -26.28 -5.72
N TYR A 9 -6.00 -25.76 -5.10
CA TYR A 9 -6.03 -25.43 -3.69
C TYR A 9 -5.78 -26.66 -2.80
N GLU A 10 -6.49 -27.75 -3.04
CA GLU A 10 -6.38 -29.00 -2.28
C GLU A 10 -5.04 -29.73 -2.51
N SER A 11 -4.37 -29.48 -3.65
CA SER A 11 -3.00 -29.98 -3.89
C SER A 11 -1.93 -29.29 -3.02
N LYS A 12 -2.27 -28.19 -2.33
CA LYS A 12 -1.35 -27.48 -1.44
C LYS A 12 -1.61 -27.91 0.00
N ASN A 13 -0.55 -27.96 0.80
CA ASN A 13 -0.63 -28.28 2.23
C ASN A 13 -1.14 -27.07 3.04
N LEU A 14 -2.41 -26.73 2.87
CA LEU A 14 -3.09 -25.58 3.50
C LEU A 14 -3.84 -26.01 4.76
N THR A 15 -4.04 -25.07 5.68
CA THR A 15 -4.67 -25.36 6.99
C THR A 15 -6.19 -25.24 6.96
N THR A 16 -6.73 -24.39 6.09
CA THR A 16 -8.15 -24.11 5.97
C THR A 16 -8.75 -24.97 4.86
N PRO A 17 -9.79 -25.79 5.14
CA PRO A 17 -10.50 -26.53 4.10
C PRO A 17 -11.07 -25.60 3.00
N PHE A 18 -11.13 -26.08 1.76
CA PHE A 18 -11.53 -25.28 0.60
C PHE A 18 -12.90 -24.62 0.81
N GLU A 19 -13.90 -25.36 1.30
CA GLU A 19 -15.25 -24.86 1.55
C GLU A 19 -15.24 -23.71 2.56
N LYS A 20 -14.44 -23.82 3.63
CA LYS A 20 -14.34 -22.78 4.65
C LYS A 20 -13.62 -21.54 4.12
N ALA A 21 -12.54 -21.72 3.36
CA ALA A 21 -11.85 -20.60 2.73
C ALA A 21 -12.75 -19.88 1.71
N LEU A 22 -13.54 -20.63 0.95
CA LEU A 22 -14.51 -20.09 0.00
C LEU A 22 -15.65 -19.34 0.70
N GLU A 23 -16.14 -19.83 1.84
CA GLU A 23 -17.11 -19.14 2.68
C GLU A 23 -16.56 -17.78 3.18
N ILE A 24 -15.33 -17.76 3.71
CA ILE A 24 -14.68 -16.52 4.16
C ILE A 24 -14.48 -15.55 2.98
N TYR A 25 -14.03 -16.05 1.82
CA TYR A 25 -13.89 -15.24 0.61
C TYR A 25 -15.22 -14.62 0.18
N ASN A 26 -16.28 -15.42 0.08
CA ASN A 26 -17.60 -14.97 -0.38
C ASN A 26 -18.30 -14.04 0.62
N SER A 27 -18.07 -14.22 1.92
CA SER A 27 -18.60 -13.33 2.97
C SER A 27 -17.82 -12.02 3.11
N THR A 28 -16.62 -11.91 2.53
CA THR A 28 -15.85 -10.66 2.52
C THR A 28 -16.48 -9.67 1.53
N PRO A 29 -17.02 -8.53 2.00
CA PRO A 29 -17.64 -7.56 1.09
C PRO A 29 -16.59 -6.91 0.19
N CYS A 30 -17.02 -6.42 -0.98
CA CYS A 30 -16.17 -5.51 -1.76
C CYS A 30 -15.84 -4.25 -0.94
N PHE A 31 -14.62 -3.75 -1.11
CA PHE A 31 -14.10 -2.61 -0.36
C PHE A 31 -13.29 -1.68 -1.24
N LYS A 32 -13.15 -0.43 -0.80
CA LYS A 32 -12.51 0.64 -1.57
C LYS A 32 -11.05 0.31 -1.84
N ILE A 33 -10.52 0.91 -2.91
CA ILE A 33 -9.17 0.60 -3.39
C ILE A 33 -8.04 1.00 -2.44
N ASN A 34 -8.31 1.96 -1.55
CA ASN A 34 -7.41 2.45 -0.51
C ASN A 34 -7.62 1.81 0.88
N GLU A 35 -8.61 0.91 1.02
CA GLU A 35 -8.91 0.22 2.27
C GLU A 35 -8.10 -1.09 2.42
N ASN A 36 -8.01 -1.57 3.65
CA ASN A 36 -7.39 -2.84 3.99
C ASN A 36 -8.46 -3.90 4.29
N VAL A 37 -8.21 -5.15 3.90
CA VAL A 37 -9.15 -6.26 4.04
C VAL A 37 -9.49 -6.57 5.50
N TYR A 38 -8.56 -6.36 6.44
CA TYR A 38 -8.79 -6.65 7.86
C TYR A 38 -9.79 -5.68 8.51
N ASP A 39 -10.01 -4.50 7.92
CA ASP A 39 -11.08 -3.59 8.36
C ASP A 39 -12.48 -4.10 7.97
N LYS A 40 -12.55 -5.10 7.08
CA LYS A 40 -13.80 -5.65 6.52
C LYS A 40 -14.05 -7.07 6.96
N ASN A 41 -12.99 -7.88 7.05
CA ASN A 41 -13.05 -9.25 7.49
C ASN A 41 -11.78 -9.62 8.28
N PRO A 42 -11.85 -9.66 9.62
CA PRO A 42 -10.70 -10.03 10.45
C PRO A 42 -10.30 -11.50 10.32
N ASN A 43 -11.16 -12.36 9.73
CA ASN A 43 -10.87 -13.77 9.49
C ASN A 43 -10.05 -14.01 8.21
N TRP A 44 -9.67 -12.96 7.48
CA TRP A 44 -8.82 -13.08 6.31
C TRP A 44 -7.45 -13.66 6.71
N ASN A 45 -7.00 -14.71 6.03
CA ASN A 45 -5.76 -15.42 6.32
C ASN A 45 -5.00 -15.79 5.03
N ASP A 46 -3.83 -16.43 5.17
CA ASP A 46 -2.96 -16.78 4.03
C ASP A 46 -3.64 -17.74 3.05
N ASP A 47 -4.46 -18.67 3.54
CA ASP A 47 -5.17 -19.66 2.73
C ASP A 47 -6.30 -19.01 1.90
N VAL A 48 -7.10 -18.14 2.54
CA VAL A 48 -8.14 -17.34 1.87
C VAL A 48 -7.51 -16.38 0.86
N HIS A 49 -6.38 -15.78 1.20
CA HIS A 49 -5.62 -14.92 0.29
C HIS A 49 -5.13 -15.71 -0.93
N PHE A 50 -4.61 -16.93 -0.74
CA PHE A 50 -4.22 -17.81 -1.84
C PHE A 50 -5.40 -18.17 -2.74
N LEU A 51 -6.55 -18.53 -2.17
CA LEU A 51 -7.78 -18.78 -2.92
C LEU A 51 -8.20 -17.57 -3.76
N MET A 52 -8.18 -16.37 -3.17
CA MET A 52 -8.47 -15.12 -3.88
C MET A 52 -7.54 -14.93 -5.08
N ARG A 53 -6.24 -15.19 -4.93
CA ARG A 53 -5.28 -15.09 -6.04
C ARG A 53 -5.54 -16.10 -7.15
N LEU A 54 -5.93 -17.33 -6.82
CA LEU A 54 -6.33 -18.33 -7.83
C LEU A 54 -7.56 -17.86 -8.63
N ILE A 55 -8.59 -17.39 -7.92
CA ILE A 55 -9.81 -16.85 -8.54
C ILE A 55 -9.49 -15.65 -9.44
N ALA A 56 -8.71 -14.70 -8.93
CA ALA A 56 -8.31 -13.50 -9.68
C ALA A 56 -7.45 -13.85 -10.90
N THR A 57 -6.56 -14.84 -10.79
CA THR A 57 -5.70 -15.30 -11.89
C THR A 57 -6.54 -15.88 -13.04
N GLU A 58 -7.51 -16.74 -12.73
CA GLU A 58 -8.40 -17.30 -13.76
C GLU A 58 -9.28 -16.22 -14.42
N LYS A 59 -9.64 -15.15 -13.69
CA LYS A 59 -10.30 -13.98 -14.28
C LYS A 59 -9.34 -13.17 -15.17
N MET A 60 -8.09 -12.97 -14.75
CA MET A 60 -7.07 -12.26 -15.53
C MET A 60 -6.74 -12.99 -16.84
N LYS A 61 -6.67 -14.34 -16.83
CA LYS A 61 -6.51 -15.14 -18.05
C LYS A 61 -7.62 -14.86 -19.08
N LYS A 62 -8.85 -14.57 -18.65
CA LYS A 62 -9.94 -14.17 -19.57
C LYS A 62 -9.71 -12.80 -20.19
N VAL A 63 -9.14 -11.84 -19.44
CA VAL A 63 -8.75 -10.53 -19.96
C VAL A 63 -7.68 -10.70 -21.05
N PHE A 64 -6.67 -11.54 -20.80
CA PHE A 64 -5.61 -11.81 -21.77
C PHE A 64 -6.15 -12.41 -23.07
N LYS A 65 -7.05 -13.40 -22.97
CA LYS A 65 -7.74 -13.97 -24.13
C LYS A 65 -8.58 -12.94 -24.90
N ALA A 66 -9.26 -12.03 -24.18
CA ALA A 66 -10.01 -10.95 -24.80
C ALA A 66 -9.10 -9.98 -25.57
N LEU A 67 -7.89 -9.73 -25.04
CA LEU A 67 -6.82 -8.96 -25.71
C LEU A 67 -6.10 -9.76 -26.81
N LYS A 68 -6.53 -10.99 -27.11
CA LYS A 68 -5.91 -11.89 -28.12
C LYS A 68 -4.43 -12.19 -27.85
N ILE A 69 -4.01 -12.17 -26.58
CA ILE A 69 -2.69 -12.63 -26.17
C ILE A 69 -2.65 -14.15 -26.28
N ASP A 70 -1.61 -14.67 -26.93
CA ASP A 70 -1.35 -16.11 -27.00
C ASP A 70 -1.09 -16.65 -25.59
N MET A 71 -1.92 -17.60 -25.17
CA MET A 71 -1.86 -18.17 -23.83
C MET A 71 -0.86 -19.34 -23.74
N ASP A 72 -0.36 -19.80 -24.89
CA ASP A 72 0.61 -20.89 -25.00
C ASP A 72 2.05 -20.35 -25.19
N ASP A 73 2.22 -19.03 -25.36
CA ASP A 73 3.55 -18.38 -25.34
C ASP A 73 4.27 -18.72 -24.03
N PRO A 74 5.48 -19.33 -24.06
CA PRO A 74 6.19 -19.76 -22.85
C PRO A 74 6.49 -18.63 -21.86
N ASN A 75 6.51 -17.37 -22.29
CA ASN A 75 6.70 -16.20 -21.43
C ASN A 75 5.39 -15.76 -20.74
N VAL A 76 4.22 -16.14 -21.28
CA VAL A 76 2.89 -15.78 -20.76
C VAL A 76 2.27 -16.95 -19.99
N ALA A 77 2.44 -18.15 -20.51
CA ALA A 77 1.84 -19.38 -20.05
C ALA A 77 2.20 -19.71 -18.59
N GLU A 78 1.31 -20.45 -17.96
CA GLU A 78 1.50 -20.99 -16.62
C GLU A 78 2.14 -22.38 -16.73
N ASN A 79 3.23 -22.58 -15.99
CA ASN A 79 3.88 -23.88 -15.81
C ASN A 79 4.11 -24.11 -14.30
N LEU A 80 3.13 -24.75 -13.65
CA LEU A 80 3.17 -24.97 -12.20
C LEU A 80 4.22 -25.98 -11.76
N GLU A 81 4.65 -26.90 -12.65
CA GLU A 81 5.71 -27.88 -12.36
C GLU A 81 7.06 -27.19 -12.14
N GLU A 82 7.31 -26.11 -12.89
CA GLU A 82 8.50 -25.25 -12.74
C GLU A 82 8.27 -24.07 -11.77
N GLY A 83 7.12 -24.02 -11.10
CA GLY A 83 6.76 -22.92 -10.19
C GLY A 83 6.40 -21.59 -10.89
N ASN A 84 6.24 -21.59 -12.21
CA ASN A 84 5.84 -20.43 -13.00
C ASN A 84 4.30 -20.27 -13.00
N ILE A 85 3.81 -19.24 -12.30
CA ILE A 85 2.37 -18.93 -12.23
C ILE A 85 1.82 -18.16 -13.44
N GLY A 86 2.62 -18.00 -14.50
CA GLY A 86 2.28 -17.25 -15.71
C GLY A 86 2.13 -15.75 -15.49
N THR A 87 2.02 -14.98 -16.59
CA THR A 87 1.92 -13.51 -16.49
C THR A 87 0.64 -13.06 -15.79
N ALA A 88 -0.48 -13.75 -16.03
CA ALA A 88 -1.73 -13.47 -15.34
C ALA A 88 -1.59 -13.61 -13.80
N GLY A 89 -0.96 -14.68 -13.33
CA GLY A 89 -0.71 -14.89 -11.90
C GLY A 89 0.30 -13.90 -11.32
N ARG A 90 1.34 -13.55 -12.08
CA ARG A 90 2.33 -12.53 -11.68
C ARG A 90 1.70 -11.14 -11.52
N ILE A 91 0.81 -10.72 -12.41
CA ILE A 91 0.08 -9.45 -12.27
C ILE A 91 -0.82 -9.46 -11.04
N VAL A 92 -1.56 -10.55 -10.81
CA VAL A 92 -2.41 -10.68 -9.61
C VAL A 92 -1.56 -10.61 -8.35
N LYS A 93 -0.43 -11.33 -8.29
CA LYS A 93 0.52 -11.26 -7.17
C LYS A 93 1.06 -9.84 -6.99
N MET A 94 1.46 -9.16 -8.06
CA MET A 94 1.95 -7.77 -8.02
C MET A 94 0.94 -6.81 -7.38
N TRP A 95 -0.35 -7.06 -7.56
CA TRP A 95 -1.44 -6.24 -6.99
C TRP A 95 -1.97 -6.71 -5.64
N SER A 96 -1.60 -7.90 -5.17
CA SER A 96 -2.18 -8.45 -3.94
C SER A 96 -1.15 -8.88 -2.90
N GLY A 97 0.11 -9.06 -3.29
CA GLY A 97 1.08 -9.80 -2.48
C GLY A 97 1.02 -11.31 -2.78
N ARG A 98 1.99 -12.04 -2.26
CA ARG A 98 2.00 -13.51 -2.24
C ARG A 98 1.08 -14.07 -1.15
N ASP A 99 1.09 -13.43 0.02
CA ASP A 99 0.42 -13.83 1.25
C ASP A 99 0.15 -12.58 2.12
N THR A 100 -0.43 -12.75 3.31
CA THR A 100 -0.84 -11.63 4.18
C THR A 100 0.32 -10.90 4.88
N LYS A 101 1.56 -11.27 4.56
CA LYS A 101 2.78 -10.65 5.10
C LYS A 101 3.68 -10.10 3.98
N ASP A 102 3.32 -10.27 2.72
CA ASP A 102 4.13 -9.83 1.60
C ASP A 102 4.03 -8.31 1.41
N ASP A 103 5.01 -7.61 1.98
CA ASP A 103 5.15 -6.16 1.88
C ASP A 103 6.02 -5.73 0.69
N ARG A 104 6.26 -6.58 -0.30
CA ARG A 104 7.18 -6.29 -1.41
C ARG A 104 6.48 -5.91 -2.72
N GLU A 105 5.18 -6.19 -2.81
CA GLU A 105 4.37 -5.94 -4.01
C GLU A 105 3.62 -4.58 -3.93
N LEU A 106 3.08 -4.11 -5.06
CA LEU A 106 2.60 -2.73 -5.23
C LEU A 106 1.37 -2.38 -4.38
N MET A 107 0.48 -3.35 -4.17
CA MET A 107 -0.78 -3.16 -3.44
C MET A 107 -0.98 -4.16 -2.30
N GLY A 108 0.12 -4.78 -1.83
CA GLY A 108 0.08 -5.74 -0.71
C GLY A 108 -0.53 -5.15 0.57
N GLY A 109 -0.37 -3.85 0.82
CA GLY A 109 -0.98 -3.12 1.94
C GLY A 109 -2.52 -3.17 1.99
N ARG A 110 -3.20 -3.63 0.91
CA ARG A 110 -4.63 -3.94 0.92
C ARG A 110 -4.97 -5.26 1.61
N PHE A 111 -4.03 -6.20 1.61
CA PHE A 111 -4.25 -7.57 2.09
C PHE A 111 -3.30 -7.98 3.23
N ASN A 112 -2.30 -7.15 3.52
CA ASN A 112 -1.35 -7.37 4.59
C ASN A 112 -1.97 -7.10 5.96
N LYS A 113 -1.52 -7.86 6.96
CA LYS A 113 -1.84 -7.60 8.36
C LYS A 113 -1.41 -6.18 8.75
N PRO A 114 -2.22 -5.45 9.52
CA PRO A 114 -1.84 -4.13 10.02
C PRO A 114 -0.47 -4.15 10.72
N VAL A 115 0.36 -3.16 10.42
CA VAL A 115 1.69 -3.05 11.02
C VAL A 115 1.56 -2.61 12.48
N ARG A 116 2.15 -3.38 13.40
CA ARG A 116 2.27 -2.94 14.80
C ARG A 116 3.30 -1.81 14.90
N LEU A 117 2.84 -0.68 15.44
CA LEU A 117 3.69 0.46 15.74
C LEU A 117 4.17 0.40 17.17
N ALA A 118 5.49 0.49 17.35
CA ALA A 118 6.09 0.67 18.66
C ALA A 118 6.19 2.16 18.94
N LYS A 119 5.71 2.55 20.12
CA LYS A 119 5.86 3.88 20.69
C LYS A 119 6.58 3.74 22.04
N PHE A 120 7.43 4.69 22.36
CA PHE A 120 8.29 4.68 23.55
C PHE A 120 7.96 5.89 24.41
N PRO A 121 8.01 5.79 25.76
CA PRO A 121 7.80 6.95 26.62
C PRO A 121 8.71 8.11 26.25
N ASN A 122 8.15 9.31 26.19
CA ASN A 122 8.91 10.55 26.04
C ASN A 122 9.25 11.10 27.42
N GLU A 123 10.41 10.74 27.99
CA GLU A 123 10.76 11.15 29.35
C GLU A 123 11.41 12.54 29.40
N ILE A 124 12.11 12.95 28.33
CA ILE A 124 13.04 14.08 28.34
C ILE A 124 12.45 15.34 27.68
N SER A 125 11.64 15.22 26.61
CA SER A 125 11.26 16.36 25.78
C SER A 125 9.77 16.71 25.81
N ARG A 126 9.07 16.43 26.92
CA ARG A 126 7.62 16.72 27.04
C ARG A 126 7.27 18.20 26.98
N ASP A 127 8.20 19.06 27.39
CA ASP A 127 7.98 20.51 27.49
C ASP A 127 8.49 21.30 26.27
N PHE A 128 9.05 20.63 25.26
CA PHE A 128 9.63 21.28 24.08
C PHE A 128 8.82 20.99 22.81
N ASP A 129 8.54 22.05 22.05
CA ASP A 129 7.83 21.99 20.77
C ASP A 129 8.73 21.63 19.58
N ASN A 130 9.75 20.80 19.84
CA ASN A 130 10.71 20.39 18.83
C ASN A 130 10.13 19.26 17.98
N PRO A 131 9.92 19.47 16.66
CA PRO A 131 9.40 18.42 15.80
C PRO A 131 10.47 17.37 15.53
N ILE A 132 10.09 16.10 15.58
CA ILE A 132 10.86 15.02 14.96
C ILE A 132 10.52 15.00 13.48
N ILE A 133 11.52 15.23 12.63
CA ILE A 133 11.38 15.28 11.18
C ILE A 133 12.07 14.07 10.56
N LYS A 134 11.40 13.42 9.61
CA LYS A 134 11.94 12.28 8.87
C LYS A 134 11.53 12.35 7.40
N GLU A 135 12.52 12.18 6.54
CA GLU A 135 12.29 11.84 5.14
C GLU A 135 12.00 10.35 4.97
N VAL A 136 11.03 10.04 4.12
CA VAL A 136 10.61 8.67 3.83
C VAL A 136 10.45 8.46 2.33
N ASP A 137 10.53 7.21 1.91
CA ASP A 137 10.20 6.81 0.54
C ASP A 137 8.81 6.20 0.46
N LEU A 138 8.17 6.32 -0.70
CA LEU A 138 7.00 5.50 -1.00
C LEU A 138 6.91 5.11 -2.46
N THR A 139 6.20 4.03 -2.68
CA THR A 139 5.63 3.67 -3.98
C THR A 139 4.18 3.32 -3.70
N ALA A 140 3.29 4.00 -4.38
CA ALA A 140 1.85 3.78 -4.32
C ALA A 140 1.30 3.60 -5.73
N VAL A 141 0.03 3.27 -5.83
CA VAL A 141 -0.64 3.04 -7.10
C VAL A 141 -1.73 4.09 -7.29
N CYS A 142 -1.76 4.77 -8.44
CA CYS A 142 -2.84 5.68 -8.80
C CYS A 142 -4.14 4.87 -8.95
N SER A 143 -5.13 5.21 -8.14
CA SER A 143 -6.37 4.44 -8.03
C SER A 143 -7.17 4.31 -9.33
N HIS A 144 -7.01 5.25 -10.25
CA HIS A 144 -7.75 5.29 -11.52
C HIS A 144 -7.20 4.32 -12.58
N HIS A 145 -5.90 4.06 -12.57
CA HIS A 145 -5.22 3.38 -13.68
C HIS A 145 -4.37 2.18 -13.25
N PHE A 146 -4.25 1.94 -11.95
CA PHE A 146 -3.41 0.88 -11.40
C PHE A 146 -1.92 1.05 -11.79
N ALA A 147 -1.55 2.30 -12.11
CA ALA A 147 -0.20 2.68 -12.51
C ALA A 147 0.53 3.30 -11.30
N PRO A 148 1.82 2.97 -11.07
CA PRO A 148 2.53 3.49 -9.92
C PRO A 148 2.75 5.02 -9.92
N PHE A 149 2.84 5.60 -8.74
CA PHE A 149 3.50 6.87 -8.48
C PHE A 149 4.46 6.68 -7.31
N SER A 150 5.65 7.30 -7.37
CA SER A 150 6.75 6.89 -6.50
C SER A 150 7.76 8.01 -6.31
N THR A 151 8.42 8.01 -5.14
CA THR A 151 9.63 8.82 -4.91
C THR A 151 10.77 8.44 -5.85
N LYS A 152 10.75 7.23 -6.41
CA LYS A 152 11.79 6.73 -7.33
C LYS A 152 11.73 7.32 -8.74
N PHE A 153 10.65 8.04 -9.08
CA PHE A 153 10.45 8.56 -10.44
C PHE A 153 11.00 9.97 -10.66
N SER A 154 11.44 10.65 -9.60
CA SER A 154 12.12 11.94 -9.69
C SER A 154 13.13 12.07 -8.55
N ASP A 155 14.31 12.55 -8.87
CA ASP A 155 15.36 12.95 -7.92
C ASP A 155 14.93 14.14 -7.02
N LYS A 156 13.96 14.93 -7.48
CA LYS A 156 13.36 16.04 -6.72
C LYS A 156 12.19 15.59 -5.84
N ALA A 157 11.75 14.33 -5.96
CA ALA A 157 10.66 13.80 -5.15
C ALA A 157 11.12 13.70 -3.69
N LYS A 158 10.32 14.25 -2.77
CA LYS A 158 10.65 14.25 -1.35
C LYS A 158 9.41 14.09 -0.51
N ILE A 159 9.47 13.22 0.50
CA ILE A 159 8.36 13.03 1.43
C ILE A 159 8.84 13.34 2.82
N VAL A 160 8.25 14.36 3.42
CA VAL A 160 8.60 14.84 4.74
C VAL A 160 7.46 14.52 5.68
N ILE A 161 7.79 13.85 6.78
CA ILE A 161 6.92 13.67 7.93
C ILE A 161 7.55 14.42 9.08
N ALA A 162 6.78 15.26 9.74
CA ALA A 162 7.14 15.86 11.00
C ALA A 162 6.04 15.64 12.03
N TYR A 163 6.40 15.40 13.28
CA TYR A 163 5.45 15.41 14.39
C TYR A 163 6.11 15.91 15.68
N ILE A 164 5.32 16.54 16.56
CA ILE A 164 5.78 16.95 17.89
C ILE A 164 5.31 15.87 18.88
N PRO A 165 6.23 15.09 19.46
CA PRO A 165 5.87 14.04 20.42
C PRO A 165 5.29 14.65 21.70
N LYS A 166 4.28 13.99 22.27
CA LYS A 166 3.75 14.31 23.61
C LYS A 166 4.30 13.29 24.60
N ASP A 167 3.47 12.37 25.07
CA ASP A 167 3.85 11.32 26.01
C ASP A 167 4.68 10.20 25.34
N TYR A 168 4.67 10.14 24.01
CA TYR A 168 5.33 9.08 23.26
C TYR A 168 6.14 9.56 22.06
N VAL A 169 7.26 8.88 21.83
CA VAL A 169 8.09 8.98 20.63
C VAL A 169 7.91 7.72 19.77
N LEU A 170 7.72 7.90 18.47
CA LEU A 170 7.67 6.82 17.48
C LEU A 170 9.08 6.38 17.09
N GLY A 171 9.30 5.08 16.98
CA GLY A 171 10.55 4.54 16.45
C GLY A 171 10.79 4.99 15.00
N ILE A 172 11.96 5.56 14.70
CA ILE A 172 12.28 6.16 13.38
C ILE A 172 12.07 5.18 12.22
N SER A 173 12.52 3.93 12.37
CA SER A 173 12.35 2.90 11.34
C SER A 173 10.89 2.48 11.14
N LYS A 174 9.98 2.82 12.06
CA LYS A 174 8.56 2.49 11.98
C LYS A 174 7.78 3.50 11.15
N LEU A 175 8.19 4.76 11.08
CA LEU A 175 7.59 5.75 10.18
C LEU A 175 7.64 5.28 8.72
N GLN A 176 8.81 4.84 8.25
CA GLN A 176 8.99 4.28 6.91
C GLN A 176 8.08 3.06 6.67
N ARG A 177 7.88 2.21 7.69
CA ARG A 177 7.03 1.00 7.56
C ARG A 177 5.55 1.36 7.46
N VAL A 178 5.07 2.32 8.24
CA VAL A 178 3.68 2.79 8.17
C VAL A 178 3.40 3.41 6.82
N VAL A 179 4.28 4.30 6.37
CA VAL A 179 4.14 4.96 5.08
C VAL A 179 4.08 3.92 3.96
N ARG A 180 4.98 2.93 3.96
CA ARG A 180 4.94 1.83 2.98
C ARG A 180 3.63 1.03 3.07
N PHE A 181 3.20 0.64 4.27
CA PHE A 181 1.98 -0.14 4.47
C PHE A 181 0.73 0.59 3.97
N ILE A 182 0.62 1.89 4.23
CA ILE A 182 -0.49 2.71 3.73
C ILE A 182 -0.37 2.90 2.22
N ALA A 183 0.82 3.27 1.73
CA ALA A 183 1.07 3.57 0.33
C ALA A 183 0.84 2.38 -0.61
N GLN A 184 1.05 1.14 -0.14
CA GLN A 184 0.81 -0.09 -0.90
C GLN A 184 -0.69 -0.40 -1.07
N ARG A 185 -1.46 0.56 -1.57
CA ARG A 185 -2.87 0.49 -1.94
C ARG A 185 -3.11 1.45 -3.12
N GLY A 186 -4.33 1.48 -3.65
CA GLY A 186 -4.69 2.45 -4.68
C GLY A 186 -5.08 3.80 -4.07
N TRP A 187 -4.51 4.91 -4.53
CA TRP A 187 -4.69 6.23 -3.92
C TRP A 187 -4.91 7.35 -4.95
N LEU A 188 -5.59 8.40 -4.48
CA LEU A 188 -5.32 9.79 -4.88
C LEU A 188 -4.23 10.33 -3.94
N GLN A 189 -3.31 11.15 -4.44
CA GLN A 189 -2.16 11.60 -3.63
C GLN A 189 -2.61 12.49 -2.45
N GLU A 190 -3.66 13.28 -2.64
CA GLU A 190 -4.30 14.12 -1.65
C GLU A 190 -4.83 13.27 -0.49
N ASP A 191 -5.55 12.20 -0.81
CA ASP A 191 -6.09 11.25 0.17
C ASP A 191 -4.97 10.47 0.88
N LEU A 192 -3.92 10.07 0.16
CA LEU A 192 -2.76 9.39 0.74
C LEU A 192 -2.04 10.29 1.75
N THR A 193 -1.85 11.57 1.41
CA THR A 193 -1.21 12.56 2.30
C THR A 193 -1.99 12.67 3.61
N LYS A 194 -3.32 12.77 3.52
CA LYS A 194 -4.22 12.81 4.69
C LYS A 194 -4.26 11.48 5.45
N ALA A 195 -4.21 10.34 4.77
CA ALA A 195 -4.20 9.03 5.41
C ALA A 195 -2.92 8.80 6.24
N ILE A 196 -1.76 9.19 5.70
CA ILE A 196 -0.49 9.16 6.42
C ILE A 196 -0.55 10.06 7.66
N TYR A 197 -1.06 11.30 7.52
CA TYR A 197 -1.27 12.20 8.67
C TYR A 197 -2.10 11.54 9.78
N LYS A 198 -3.25 10.96 9.42
CA LYS A 198 -4.17 10.34 10.38
C LYS A 198 -3.54 9.18 11.12
N GLU A 199 -2.81 8.31 10.43
CA GLU A 199 -2.19 7.15 11.07
C GLU A 199 -1.05 7.56 12.01
N ILE A 200 -0.23 8.53 11.60
CA ILE A 200 0.84 9.07 12.46
C ILE A 200 0.24 9.76 13.68
N SER A 201 -0.78 10.60 13.48
CA SER A 201 -1.47 11.30 14.55
C SER A 201 -2.07 10.33 15.57
N LYS A 202 -2.77 9.29 15.10
CA LYS A 202 -3.31 8.23 15.95
C LYS A 202 -2.23 7.51 16.74
N THR A 203 -1.09 7.22 16.11
CA THR A 203 -0.02 6.42 16.73
C THR A 203 0.81 7.22 17.71
N ALA A 204 1.14 8.47 17.37
CA ALA A 204 1.89 9.40 18.21
C ALA A 204 1.00 10.07 19.27
N GLU A 205 -0.32 9.87 19.21
CA GLU A 205 -1.31 10.44 20.12
C GLU A 205 -1.24 11.97 20.17
N THR A 206 -1.06 12.56 18.99
CA THR A 206 -0.94 14.01 18.82
C THR A 206 -1.51 14.46 17.48
N ASP A 207 -2.13 15.62 17.45
CA ASP A 207 -2.57 16.27 16.20
C ASP A 207 -1.47 17.15 15.59
N ASP A 208 -0.37 17.34 16.33
CA ASP A 208 0.81 18.12 15.95
C ASP A 208 1.66 17.33 14.95
N VAL A 209 1.11 17.12 13.75
CA VAL A 209 1.71 16.35 12.66
C VAL A 209 1.69 17.18 11.37
N TYR A 210 2.72 17.01 10.55
CA TYR A 210 2.86 17.58 9.22
C TYR A 210 3.32 16.49 8.25
N VAL A 211 2.70 16.42 7.09
CA VAL A 211 3.03 15.48 6.02
C VAL A 211 3.06 16.24 4.70
N LYS A 212 4.13 16.08 3.93
CA LYS A 212 4.27 16.62 2.59
C LYS A 212 4.78 15.56 1.63
N LEU A 213 4.11 15.41 0.50
CA LEU A 213 4.52 14.59 -0.64
C LEU A 213 4.87 15.58 -1.76
N LYS A 214 6.15 15.86 -1.96
CA LYS A 214 6.66 16.87 -2.89
C LYS A 214 7.09 16.23 -4.19
N ASN A 215 6.72 16.84 -5.32
CA ASN A 215 7.20 16.51 -6.67
C ASN A 215 7.08 15.01 -6.99
N ILE A 216 5.93 14.42 -6.64
CA ILE A 216 5.70 13.00 -6.89
C ILE A 216 5.21 12.86 -8.33
N LYS A 217 5.97 12.12 -9.15
CA LYS A 217 5.59 11.82 -10.54
C LYS A 217 4.66 10.60 -10.62
N HIS A 218 3.67 10.69 -11.50
CA HIS A 218 2.65 9.65 -11.70
C HIS A 218 2.80 8.98 -13.06
N SER A 219 3.07 7.68 -13.10
CA SER A 219 3.27 6.97 -14.38
C SER A 219 2.01 6.94 -15.25
N CYS A 220 0.82 7.14 -14.68
CA CYS A 220 -0.41 7.31 -15.45
C CYS A 220 -0.46 8.60 -16.29
N GLU A 221 0.43 9.56 -16.03
CA GLU A 221 0.52 10.84 -16.72
C GLU A 221 1.80 10.94 -17.59
N PHE A 222 2.96 10.54 -17.06
CA PHE A 222 4.23 10.73 -17.79
C PHE A 222 4.60 9.58 -18.73
N LEU A 223 4.10 8.35 -18.53
CA LEU A 223 4.36 7.23 -19.46
C LEU A 223 3.27 7.05 -20.52
N ARG A 224 2.13 7.72 -20.39
CA ARG A 224 1.00 7.60 -21.31
C ARG A 224 0.10 8.83 -21.24
N GLY A 225 -0.80 8.97 -22.21
CA GLY A 225 -1.77 10.06 -22.21
C GLY A 225 -1.08 11.39 -22.46
N ALA A 226 -1.04 12.27 -21.46
CA ALA A 226 -0.46 13.61 -21.58
C ALA A 226 1.06 13.63 -21.81
N LEU A 227 1.77 12.54 -21.45
CA LEU A 227 3.22 12.41 -21.61
C LEU A 227 3.99 13.59 -20.96
N SER A 228 3.54 13.98 -19.78
CA SER A 228 4.02 15.15 -19.03
C SER A 228 5.47 14.99 -18.58
N GLU A 229 6.32 15.96 -18.92
CA GLU A 229 7.71 16.02 -18.44
C GLU A 229 7.85 16.72 -17.09
N SER A 230 6.76 17.27 -16.53
CA SER A 230 6.77 18.00 -15.26
C SER A 230 7.42 17.22 -14.12
N ASP A 231 7.89 17.94 -13.10
CA ASP A 231 8.49 17.36 -11.89
C ASP A 231 7.45 16.64 -10.99
N GLY A 232 6.20 16.47 -11.45
CA GLY A 232 5.09 15.93 -10.67
C GLY A 232 4.38 17.01 -9.86
N PHE A 233 3.57 16.60 -8.89
CA PHE A 233 2.80 17.54 -8.07
C PHE A 233 2.99 17.33 -6.58
N THR A 234 2.73 18.39 -5.82
CA THR A 234 2.97 18.47 -4.38
C THR A 234 1.66 18.56 -3.61
N THR A 235 1.56 17.78 -2.54
CA THR A 235 0.44 17.83 -1.58
C THR A 235 0.99 17.92 -0.16
N GLU A 236 0.27 18.63 0.71
CA GLU A 236 0.59 18.72 2.14
C GLU A 236 -0.67 18.61 2.99
N TYR A 237 -0.53 18.05 4.18
CA TYR A 237 -1.57 18.01 5.19
C TYR A 237 -0.94 18.13 6.58
N PHE A 238 -1.48 19.04 7.38
CA PHE A 238 -0.95 19.32 8.71
C PHE A 238 -2.03 19.80 9.69
N GLY A 239 -1.74 19.64 10.98
CA GLY A 239 -2.65 19.93 12.08
C GLY A 239 -1.93 20.43 13.34
N GLY A 240 -2.70 20.67 14.39
CA GLY A 240 -2.16 21.04 15.69
C GLY A 240 -1.33 22.33 15.65
N LYS A 241 -0.17 22.33 16.30
CA LYS A 241 0.77 23.46 16.39
C LYS A 241 1.25 23.95 15.02
N PHE A 242 1.36 23.07 14.02
CA PHE A 242 1.73 23.47 12.65
C PHE A 242 0.68 24.38 11.99
N ARG A 243 -0.60 24.36 12.44
CA ARG A 243 -1.61 25.33 11.98
C ARG A 243 -1.57 26.66 12.71
N LYS A 244 -1.01 26.68 13.91
CA LYS A 244 -1.05 27.84 14.83
C LYS A 244 0.25 28.64 14.84
N ASN A 245 1.36 28.01 14.45
CA ASN A 245 2.69 28.62 14.44
C ASN A 245 3.26 28.60 13.02
N ARG A 246 3.34 29.78 12.39
CA ARG A 246 3.82 29.95 11.02
C ARG A 246 5.30 29.65 10.88
N ASP A 247 6.13 30.08 11.81
CA ASP A 247 7.58 29.86 11.75
C ASP A 247 7.92 28.38 11.84
N LEU A 248 7.21 27.64 12.71
CA LEU A 248 7.32 26.19 12.81
C LEU A 248 6.89 25.49 11.50
N LEU A 249 5.80 25.95 10.87
CA LEU A 249 5.32 25.42 9.61
C LEU A 249 6.32 25.67 8.47
N ASP A 250 6.85 26.88 8.38
CA ASP A 250 7.81 27.26 7.35
C ASP A 250 9.15 26.53 7.55
N PHE A 251 9.56 26.29 8.80
CA PHE A 251 10.72 25.43 9.12
C PHE A 251 10.57 24.02 8.55
N VAL A 252 9.44 23.33 8.78
CA VAL A 252 9.24 21.96 8.27
C VAL A 252 8.94 21.90 6.77
N ARG A 253 8.40 22.96 6.16
CA ARG A 253 8.16 23.04 4.71
C ARG A 253 9.44 23.13 3.89
N ASN A 254 10.46 23.75 4.47
CA ASN A 254 11.77 23.98 3.87
C ASN A 254 12.79 22.86 4.16
N TYR A 255 12.44 21.91 5.03
CA TYR A 255 13.20 20.67 5.20
C TYR A 255 13.19 19.87 3.90
#